data_AF-A0A9D7J218-F1
#
_entry.id   AF-A0A9D7J218-F1
#
_cell.length_a   1.000
_cell.length_b   1.000
_cell.length_c   1.000
_cell.angle_alpha   90.00
_cell.angle_beta   90.00
_cell.angle_gamma   90.00
#
_symmetry.space_group_name_H-M   'P 1'
#
loop_
_entity.id
_entity.type
_entity.pdbx_description
1 polymer ?
#
loop_
_entity_poly.entity_id
_entity_poly.type
_entity_poly.pdbx_seq_one_letter_code
_entity_poly.pdbx_strand_id
1 'polypeptide(L)'
;MKYALVIFSFLICSSCASPGQVSVNTPQNLVRQYPIEYSASATVRSEVEGAWKSFCSEKALSFTAPEFDSITSTPLSLPQSLSGKVLLTGRKQIASELELRESLRSFIQKNSFLLFSDHDFETTGLGNLTLVSFSRESRRKPVLETDVYHAVYHQTSYNYPIENGYGVLRLSMTANGLLMQVNSRLIPRYNLPEQTLLPASEIIDKILGNEYQISLPNGQRLSITPGGKDEASLKGLVIYPKPAGQRLAIHLAYVVRVGKGKSWSVFVDALTGENLGAKPDFNY
;
A
#
# COMPACT_ATOMS: atom_id res chain seq x y z
N MET A 1 -16.16 59.69 -52.99
CA MET A 1 -15.07 59.73 -51.99
C MET A 1 -15.37 58.76 -50.86
N LYS A 2 -14.33 58.04 -50.41
CA LYS A 2 -14.21 57.12 -49.25
C LYS A 2 -14.38 55.63 -49.58
N TYR A 3 -13.22 55.04 -49.89
CA TYR A 3 -12.93 53.61 -49.93
C TYR A 3 -12.83 53.08 -48.49
N ALA A 4 -13.51 51.96 -48.20
CA ALA A 4 -13.33 51.22 -46.95
C ALA A 4 -12.32 50.09 -47.19
N LEU A 5 -11.20 50.19 -46.49
CA LEU A 5 -10.04 49.31 -46.52
C LEU A 5 -10.34 48.03 -45.73
N VAL A 6 -10.34 46.87 -46.40
CA VAL A 6 -10.42 45.55 -45.74
C VAL A 6 -8.99 45.10 -45.41
N ILE A 7 -8.64 45.11 -44.13
CA ILE A 7 -7.36 44.58 -43.64
C ILE A 7 -7.58 43.11 -43.28
N PHE A 8 -7.02 42.22 -44.10
CA PHE A 8 -7.00 40.78 -43.89
C PHE A 8 -5.74 40.43 -43.08
N SER A 9 -5.90 40.20 -41.77
CA SER A 9 -4.77 39.88 -40.88
C SER A 9 -4.57 38.37 -40.84
N PHE A 10 -3.60 37.87 -41.61
CA PHE A 10 -3.13 36.48 -41.55
C PHE A 10 -2.24 36.30 -40.31
N LEU A 11 -2.79 35.69 -39.26
CA LEU A 11 -2.02 35.19 -38.11
C LEU A 11 -1.44 33.82 -38.47
N ILE A 12 -0.15 33.79 -38.82
CA ILE A 12 0.62 32.56 -38.97
C ILE A 12 1.12 32.18 -37.58
N CYS A 13 0.41 31.28 -36.91
CA CYS A 13 0.88 30.66 -35.67
C CYS A 13 1.97 29.63 -35.99
N SER A 14 3.23 30.05 -35.90
CA SER A 14 4.39 29.16 -35.85
C SER A 14 4.41 28.42 -34.51
N SER A 15 3.76 27.26 -34.46
CA SER A 15 3.93 26.31 -33.36
C SER A 15 5.31 25.67 -33.46
N CYS A 16 6.29 26.24 -32.75
CA CYS A 16 7.52 25.52 -32.40
C CYS A 16 7.13 24.41 -31.41
N ALA A 17 6.84 23.22 -31.93
CA ALA A 17 6.85 22.00 -31.14
C ALA A 17 8.29 21.79 -30.67
N SER A 18 8.58 22.21 -29.43
CA SER A 18 9.77 21.74 -28.72
C SER A 18 9.74 20.21 -28.76
N PRO A 19 10.81 19.53 -29.19
CA PRO A 19 10.91 18.09 -29.00
C PRO A 19 10.97 17.84 -27.49
N GLY A 20 9.79 17.68 -26.89
CA GLY A 20 9.66 17.13 -25.55
C GLY A 20 10.39 15.80 -25.59
N GLN A 21 11.47 15.71 -24.80
CA GLN A 21 12.14 14.44 -24.56
C GLN A 21 11.08 13.51 -23.97
N VAL A 22 10.49 12.68 -24.82
CA VAL A 22 9.76 11.51 -24.38
C VAL A 22 10.82 10.69 -23.66
N SER A 23 10.82 10.74 -22.32
CA SER A 23 11.63 9.85 -21.52
C SER A 23 11.04 8.45 -21.76
N VAL A 24 11.49 7.81 -22.83
CA VAL A 24 11.23 6.41 -23.08
C VAL A 24 11.80 5.71 -21.85
N ASN A 25 10.93 5.08 -21.07
CA ASN A 25 11.27 4.22 -19.93
C ASN A 25 12.05 3.01 -20.45
N THR A 26 13.29 3.23 -20.89
CA THR A 26 14.20 2.16 -21.25
C THR A 26 14.64 1.46 -19.95
N PRO A 27 14.84 0.13 -19.96
CA PRO A 27 15.24 -0.63 -18.77
C PRO A 27 16.48 -0.05 -18.06
N GLN A 28 17.39 0.57 -18.82
CA GLN A 28 18.59 1.22 -18.31
C GLN A 28 18.30 2.50 -17.51
N ASN A 29 17.21 3.22 -17.81
CA ASN A 29 16.85 4.44 -17.09
C ASN A 29 16.18 4.11 -15.74
N LEU A 30 15.39 3.03 -15.69
CA LEU A 30 14.76 2.55 -14.44
C LEU A 30 15.80 2.16 -13.38
N VAL A 31 16.92 1.55 -13.78
CA VAL A 31 18.02 1.23 -12.84
C VAL A 31 18.67 2.49 -12.26
N ARG A 32 18.69 3.61 -12.99
CA ARG A 32 19.28 4.87 -12.50
C ARG A 32 18.41 5.59 -11.48
N GLN A 33 17.11 5.32 -11.45
CA GLN A 33 16.13 5.94 -10.55
C GLN A 33 15.74 4.99 -9.40
N TYR A 34 16.56 3.96 -9.16
CA TYR A 34 16.35 2.95 -8.14
C TYR A 34 17.16 3.25 -6.87
N PRO A 35 16.61 3.03 -5.65
CA PRO A 35 15.22 2.64 -5.40
C PRO A 35 14.25 3.77 -5.71
N ILE A 36 13.01 3.40 -6.06
CA ILE A 36 11.97 4.41 -6.33
C ILE A 36 11.51 4.97 -4.99
N GLU A 37 11.67 6.28 -4.79
CA GLU A 37 11.23 6.97 -3.59
C GLU A 37 9.86 7.60 -3.79
N TYR A 38 8.95 7.34 -2.86
CA TYR A 38 7.70 8.07 -2.70
C TYR A 38 7.79 9.00 -1.51
N SER A 39 7.29 10.22 -1.65
CA SER A 39 7.22 11.20 -0.56
C SER A 39 5.81 11.75 -0.44
N ALA A 40 5.33 11.92 0.79
CA ALA A 40 4.09 12.64 1.04
C ALA A 40 4.18 14.05 0.46
N SER A 41 3.21 14.45 -0.36
CA SER A 41 3.08 15.83 -0.77
C SER A 41 2.03 16.53 0.10
N ALA A 42 2.28 17.80 0.45
CA ALA A 42 1.31 18.60 1.20
C ALA A 42 -0.02 18.74 0.44
N THR A 43 0.05 18.77 -0.90
CA THR A 43 -1.12 18.79 -1.79
C THR A 43 -1.97 17.54 -1.63
N VAL A 44 -1.36 16.35 -1.76
CA VAL A 44 -2.05 15.06 -1.58
C VAL A 44 -2.72 14.98 -0.22
N ARG A 45 -2.01 15.38 0.84
CA ARG A 45 -2.58 15.38 2.19
C ARG A 45 -3.81 16.29 2.29
N SER A 46 -3.75 17.49 1.73
CA SER A 46 -4.90 18.41 1.72
C SER A 46 -6.08 17.85 0.91
N GLU A 47 -5.82 17.17 -0.19
CA GLU A 47 -6.85 16.54 -1.02
C GLU A 47 -7.52 15.37 -0.29
N VAL A 48 -6.74 14.51 0.38
CA VAL A 48 -7.27 13.40 1.18
C VAL A 48 -8.08 13.93 2.37
N GLU A 49 -7.61 14.99 3.04
CA GLU A 49 -8.40 15.67 4.09
C GLU A 49 -9.71 16.23 3.54
N GLY A 50 -9.69 16.80 2.33
CA GLY A 50 -10.88 17.25 1.61
C GLY A 50 -11.85 16.10 1.31
N ALA A 51 -11.34 14.98 0.78
CA ALA A 51 -12.13 13.79 0.53
C ALA A 51 -12.72 13.21 1.82
N TRP A 52 -12.00 13.29 2.95
CA TRP A 52 -12.49 12.80 4.24
C TRP A 52 -13.63 13.67 4.78
N LYS A 53 -13.54 15.00 4.61
CA LYS A 53 -14.63 15.93 4.90
C LYS A 53 -15.87 15.60 4.07
N SER A 54 -15.70 15.37 2.77
CA SER A 54 -16.78 14.96 1.87
C SER A 54 -17.40 13.63 2.30
N PHE A 55 -16.59 12.64 2.69
CA PHE A 55 -17.07 11.37 3.23
C PHE A 55 -17.91 11.55 4.50
N CYS A 56 -17.44 12.36 5.46
CA CYS A 56 -18.22 12.66 6.67
C CYS A 56 -19.55 13.35 6.32
N SER A 57 -19.52 14.34 5.43
CA SER A 57 -20.71 15.07 4.99
C SER A 57 -21.72 14.15 4.28
N GLU A 58 -21.27 13.27 3.39
CA GLU A 58 -22.13 12.31 2.69
C GLU A 58 -22.83 11.38 3.68
N LYS A 59 -22.14 10.99 4.74
CA LYS A 59 -22.67 10.10 5.79
C LYS A 59 -23.43 10.85 6.89
N ALA A 60 -23.62 12.17 6.76
CA ALA A 60 -24.22 13.03 7.77
C ALA A 60 -23.54 12.88 9.16
N LEU A 61 -22.21 12.74 9.16
CA LEU A 61 -21.39 12.60 10.35
C LEU A 61 -20.70 13.92 10.68
N SER A 62 -20.53 14.20 11.96
CA SER A 62 -19.67 15.29 12.42
C SER A 62 -18.23 15.02 11.99
N PHE A 63 -17.58 16.01 11.39
CA PHE A 63 -16.18 15.90 11.00
C PHE A 63 -15.33 15.55 12.23
N THR A 64 -14.57 14.47 12.12
CA THR A 64 -13.50 14.11 13.05
C THR A 64 -12.27 13.79 12.22
N ALA A 65 -11.15 14.44 12.51
CA ALA A 65 -9.90 14.19 11.79
C ALA A 65 -9.45 12.73 12.00
N PRO A 66 -9.13 11.97 10.94
CA PRO A 66 -8.60 10.64 11.07
C PRO A 66 -7.09 10.68 11.32
N GLU A 67 -6.56 9.58 11.83
CA GLU A 67 -5.13 9.37 11.86
C GLU A 67 -4.68 8.86 10.49
N PHE A 68 -3.90 9.67 9.78
CA PHE A 68 -3.30 9.30 8.50
C PHE A 68 -1.86 8.81 8.68
N ASP A 69 -1.47 7.85 7.86
CA ASP A 69 -0.07 7.48 7.70
C ASP A 69 0.72 8.69 7.21
N SER A 70 1.85 8.96 7.86
CA SER A 70 2.66 10.16 7.58
C SER A 70 3.27 10.16 6.18
N ILE A 71 3.41 8.99 5.54
CA ILE A 71 4.00 8.87 4.22
C ILE A 71 2.90 8.67 3.19
N THR A 72 2.05 7.66 3.33
CA THR A 72 1.04 7.29 2.33
C THR A 72 -0.22 8.14 2.37
N SER A 73 -0.40 8.98 3.40
CA SER A 73 -1.61 9.76 3.64
C SER A 73 -2.90 8.90 3.70
N THR A 74 -2.77 7.59 3.92
CA THR A 74 -3.91 6.66 4.02
C THR A 74 -4.37 6.53 5.47
N PRO A 75 -5.66 6.26 5.73
CA PRO A 75 -6.18 6.17 7.10
C PRO A 75 -5.62 4.94 7.83
N LEU A 76 -4.99 5.17 8.98
CA LEU A 76 -4.49 4.12 9.88
C LEU A 76 -5.57 3.61 10.84
N SER A 77 -6.52 4.48 11.19
CA SER A 77 -7.63 4.15 12.07
C SER A 77 -8.88 4.95 11.71
N LEU A 78 -10.05 4.34 11.93
CA LEU A 78 -11.32 5.07 11.94
C LEU A 78 -11.46 5.74 13.31
N PRO A 79 -11.72 7.05 13.40
CA PRO A 79 -11.95 7.71 14.69
C PRO A 79 -13.03 6.99 15.50
N GLN A 80 -12.79 6.81 16.79
CA GLN A 80 -13.74 6.10 17.68
C GLN A 80 -15.13 6.75 17.68
N SER A 81 -15.19 8.07 17.51
CA SER A 81 -16.44 8.83 17.38
C SER A 81 -17.27 8.45 16.16
N LEU A 82 -16.67 7.82 15.14
CA LEU A 82 -17.31 7.39 13.88
C LEU A 82 -17.51 5.87 13.81
N SER A 83 -16.83 5.10 14.66
CA SER A 83 -16.97 3.64 14.74
C SER A 83 -18.41 3.24 15.02
N GLY A 84 -18.96 2.33 14.21
CA GLY A 84 -20.35 1.88 14.33
C GLY A 84 -21.39 2.89 13.83
N LYS A 85 -20.98 3.98 13.18
CA LYS A 85 -21.92 5.01 12.66
C LYS A 85 -22.04 5.03 11.14
N VAL A 86 -21.07 4.44 10.42
CA VAL A 86 -21.08 4.39 8.95
C VAL A 86 -21.78 3.10 8.50
N LEU A 87 -23.02 3.21 8.00
CA LEU A 87 -23.75 2.08 7.44
C LEU A 87 -23.33 1.79 5.99
N LEU A 88 -22.98 0.54 5.69
CA LEU A 88 -22.51 0.08 4.38
C LEU A 88 -23.54 -0.71 3.59
N THR A 89 -24.39 -1.49 4.26
CA THR A 89 -25.39 -2.41 3.65
C THR A 89 -26.65 -1.73 3.15
N GLY A 90 -26.76 -0.39 3.30
CA GLY A 90 -27.95 0.40 2.96
C GLY A 90 -29.15 0.23 3.91
N ARG A 91 -29.14 -0.81 4.75
CA ARG A 91 -30.18 -1.12 5.75
C ARG A 91 -29.57 -1.72 7.00
N LYS A 92 -30.04 -1.28 8.18
CA LYS A 92 -29.56 -1.75 9.48
C LYS A 92 -30.30 -3.02 9.89
N GLN A 93 -29.94 -4.13 9.27
CA GLN A 93 -30.42 -5.47 9.60
C GLN A 93 -29.26 -6.46 9.46
N ILE A 94 -29.33 -7.60 10.15
CA ILE A 94 -28.36 -8.68 9.98
C ILE A 94 -28.32 -9.07 8.50
N ALA A 95 -27.16 -8.87 7.88
CA ALA A 95 -26.92 -9.19 6.49
C ALA A 95 -26.20 -10.53 6.36
N SER A 96 -26.40 -11.20 5.24
CA SER A 96 -25.62 -12.39 4.90
C SER A 96 -24.16 -12.04 4.68
N GLU A 97 -23.27 -13.02 4.85
CA GLU A 97 -21.84 -12.83 4.59
C GLU A 97 -21.55 -12.36 3.16
N LEU A 98 -22.35 -12.80 2.17
CA LEU A 98 -22.24 -12.33 0.80
C LEU A 98 -22.59 -10.83 0.67
N GLU A 99 -23.71 -10.38 1.27
CA GLU A 99 -24.10 -8.97 1.28
C GLU A 99 -23.06 -8.09 1.98
N LEU A 100 -22.46 -8.56 3.09
CA LEU A 100 -21.40 -7.84 3.78
C LEU A 100 -20.15 -7.69 2.90
N ARG A 101 -19.75 -8.76 2.20
CA ARG A 101 -18.61 -8.71 1.26
C ARG A 101 -18.87 -7.75 0.10
N GLU A 102 -20.05 -7.77 -0.51
CA GLU A 102 -20.39 -6.82 -1.59
C GLU A 102 -20.49 -5.38 -1.09
N SER A 103 -20.96 -5.17 0.14
CA SER A 103 -20.97 -3.86 0.79
C SER A 103 -19.56 -3.33 1.01
N LEU A 104 -18.60 -4.17 1.40
CA LEU A 104 -17.18 -3.80 1.46
C LEU A 104 -16.62 -3.44 0.09
N ARG A 105 -16.88 -4.27 -0.92
CA ARG A 105 -16.39 -4.04 -2.28
C ARG A 105 -16.88 -2.68 -2.80
N SER A 106 -18.17 -2.40 -2.61
CA SER A 106 -18.78 -1.12 -2.97
C SER A 106 -18.18 0.06 -2.18
N PHE A 107 -17.94 -0.13 -0.87
CA PHE A 107 -17.29 0.88 -0.03
C PHE A 107 -15.87 1.19 -0.51
N ILE A 108 -15.07 0.16 -0.81
CA ILE A 108 -13.69 0.29 -1.30
C ILE A 108 -13.66 1.02 -2.64
N GLN A 109 -14.54 0.64 -3.58
CA GLN A 109 -14.62 1.28 -4.89
C GLN A 109 -15.02 2.75 -4.79
N LYS A 110 -16.04 3.06 -3.97
CA LYS A 110 -16.55 4.42 -3.81
C LYS A 110 -15.54 5.35 -3.11
N ASN A 111 -14.76 4.81 -2.17
CA ASN A 111 -13.82 5.57 -1.35
C ASN A 111 -12.36 5.27 -1.72
N SER A 112 -12.07 4.88 -2.97
CA SER A 112 -10.72 4.52 -3.40
C SER A 112 -9.73 5.67 -3.15
N PHE A 113 -10.13 6.91 -3.43
CA PHE A 113 -9.29 8.09 -3.18
C PHE A 113 -8.84 8.23 -1.71
N LEU A 114 -9.65 7.77 -0.75
CA LEU A 114 -9.29 7.80 0.67
C LEU A 114 -8.42 6.62 1.09
N LEU A 115 -8.61 5.46 0.46
CA LEU A 115 -7.99 4.21 0.91
C LEU A 115 -6.65 3.95 0.24
N PHE A 116 -6.41 4.53 -0.93
CA PHE A 116 -5.20 4.33 -1.71
C PHE A 116 -4.29 5.57 -1.61
N SER A 117 -2.98 5.33 -1.69
CA SER A 117 -1.94 6.36 -1.65
C SER A 117 -1.53 6.88 -3.03
N ASP A 118 -1.92 6.14 -4.06
CA ASP A 118 -1.97 6.63 -5.41
C ASP A 118 -3.33 7.30 -5.64
N HIS A 119 -3.36 8.32 -6.49
CA HIS A 119 -4.58 9.00 -6.90
C HIS A 119 -4.81 8.89 -8.41
N ASP A 120 -3.97 8.13 -9.11
CA ASP A 120 -4.23 7.76 -10.49
C ASP A 120 -5.35 6.71 -10.56
N PHE A 121 -6.39 6.99 -11.35
CA PHE A 121 -7.59 6.14 -11.41
C PHE A 121 -7.32 4.76 -12.01
N GLU A 122 -6.26 4.61 -12.81
CA GLU A 122 -5.90 3.33 -13.44
C GLU A 122 -5.24 2.34 -12.45
N THR A 123 -4.62 2.85 -11.39
CA THR A 123 -3.89 2.08 -10.38
C THR A 123 -4.65 1.98 -9.06
N THR A 124 -5.75 2.70 -8.90
CA THR A 124 -6.53 2.75 -7.66
C THR A 124 -7.83 1.96 -7.79
N GLY A 125 -8.09 1.07 -6.83
CA GLY A 125 -9.36 0.37 -6.72
C GLY A 125 -9.26 -1.14 -6.57
N LEU A 126 -10.44 -1.76 -6.62
CA LEU A 126 -10.63 -3.16 -6.23
C LEU A 126 -9.94 -4.16 -7.15
N GLY A 127 -9.66 -3.81 -8.41
CA GLY A 127 -8.91 -4.65 -9.34
C GLY A 127 -7.46 -4.91 -8.90
N ASN A 128 -6.92 -4.04 -8.03
CA ASN A 128 -5.57 -4.14 -7.49
C ASN A 128 -5.56 -4.70 -6.06
N LEU A 129 -6.68 -5.26 -5.59
CA LEU A 129 -6.81 -5.87 -4.28
C LEU A 129 -7.39 -7.27 -4.37
N THR A 130 -6.88 -8.19 -3.57
CA THR A 130 -7.44 -9.52 -3.37
C THR A 130 -7.88 -9.71 -1.93
N LEU A 131 -9.11 -10.18 -1.73
CA LEU A 131 -9.62 -10.55 -0.40
C LEU A 131 -8.93 -11.83 0.06
N VAL A 132 -8.08 -11.73 1.08
CA VAL A 132 -7.31 -12.85 1.63
C VAL A 132 -8.04 -13.53 2.78
N SER A 133 -8.74 -12.76 3.60
CA SER A 133 -9.51 -13.29 4.73
C SER A 133 -10.78 -12.51 4.94
N PHE A 134 -11.86 -13.24 5.23
CA PHE A 134 -13.13 -12.69 5.72
C PHE A 134 -13.64 -13.60 6.83
N SER A 135 -13.51 -13.16 8.07
CA SER A 135 -13.76 -14.01 9.24
C SER A 135 -14.56 -13.28 10.31
N ARG A 136 -15.54 -13.99 10.89
CA ARG A 136 -16.30 -13.53 12.05
C ARG A 136 -15.53 -13.79 13.35
N GLU A 137 -15.50 -12.80 14.24
CA GLU A 137 -14.83 -12.89 15.55
C GLU A 137 -15.53 -13.92 16.46
N SER A 138 -16.84 -13.81 16.61
CA SER A 138 -17.67 -14.75 17.37
C SER A 138 -18.14 -15.90 16.49
N ARG A 139 -17.96 -17.16 16.91
CA ARG A 139 -18.52 -18.33 16.19
C ARG A 139 -19.88 -18.78 16.70
N ARG A 140 -20.49 -18.01 17.61
CA ARG A 140 -21.78 -18.37 18.25
C ARG A 140 -22.92 -18.38 17.22
N LYS A 141 -23.96 -19.17 17.52
CA LYS A 141 -25.23 -19.20 16.79
C LYS A 141 -26.38 -18.90 17.78
N PRO A 142 -27.37 -18.08 17.42
CA PRO A 142 -27.51 -17.35 16.15
C PRO A 142 -26.48 -16.22 15.98
N VAL A 143 -26.33 -15.71 14.75
CA VAL A 143 -25.55 -14.51 14.46
C VAL A 143 -26.22 -13.33 15.16
N LEU A 144 -25.45 -12.51 15.86
CA LEU A 144 -25.95 -11.30 16.52
C LEU A 144 -25.58 -10.07 15.71
N GLU A 145 -26.37 -9.00 15.82
CA GLU A 145 -26.06 -7.72 15.19
C GLU A 145 -24.70 -7.15 15.60
N THR A 146 -24.25 -7.49 16.81
CA THR A 146 -22.96 -7.07 17.37
C THR A 146 -21.79 -7.94 16.94
N ASP A 147 -22.03 -9.06 16.23
CA ASP A 147 -20.93 -9.89 15.73
C ASP A 147 -20.09 -9.08 14.74
N VAL A 148 -18.78 -9.08 14.93
CA VAL A 148 -17.84 -8.35 14.07
C VAL A 148 -17.22 -9.30 13.04
N TYR A 149 -17.15 -8.84 11.81
CA TYR A 149 -16.44 -9.45 10.69
C TYR A 149 -15.19 -8.65 10.39
N HIS A 150 -14.08 -9.35 10.19
CA HIS A 150 -12.80 -8.80 9.78
C HIS A 150 -12.50 -9.21 8.35
N ALA A 151 -12.22 -8.21 7.51
CA ALA A 151 -11.79 -8.40 6.14
C ALA A 151 -10.35 -7.92 5.98
N VAL A 152 -9.52 -8.74 5.33
CA VAL A 152 -8.13 -8.42 5.01
C VAL A 152 -7.94 -8.54 3.50
N TYR A 153 -7.57 -7.44 2.87
CA TYR A 153 -7.23 -7.37 1.46
C TYR A 153 -5.73 -7.16 1.30
N HIS A 154 -5.12 -7.85 0.34
CA HIS A 154 -3.73 -7.63 -0.07
C HIS A 154 -3.70 -6.95 -1.44
N GLN A 155 -2.75 -6.05 -1.61
CA GLN A 155 -2.47 -5.37 -2.86
C GLN A 155 -1.79 -6.31 -3.86
N THR A 156 -2.33 -6.33 -5.08
CA THR A 156 -1.90 -7.21 -6.18
C THR A 156 -1.47 -6.43 -7.41
N SER A 157 -1.19 -5.13 -7.27
CA SER A 157 -0.69 -4.27 -8.35
C SER A 157 0.77 -4.51 -8.73
N TYR A 158 1.47 -5.38 -7.99
CA TYR A 158 2.85 -5.74 -8.22
C TYR A 158 2.97 -7.22 -8.60
N ASN A 159 4.01 -7.55 -9.38
CA ASN A 159 4.29 -8.92 -9.79
C ASN A 159 4.82 -9.79 -8.64
N TYR A 160 5.26 -9.18 -7.54
CA TYR A 160 5.78 -9.85 -6.35
C TYR A 160 4.97 -9.46 -5.11
N PRO A 161 4.89 -10.35 -4.09
CA PRO A 161 4.24 -10.03 -2.82
C PRO A 161 4.84 -8.78 -2.17
N ILE A 162 4.02 -7.99 -1.50
CA ILE A 162 4.47 -6.81 -0.74
C ILE A 162 4.72 -7.22 0.71
N GLU A 163 5.85 -6.79 1.26
CA GLU A 163 6.30 -7.13 2.60
C GLU A 163 6.37 -5.91 3.53
N ASN A 164 6.94 -6.11 4.72
CA ASN A 164 7.14 -5.06 5.73
C ASN A 164 5.85 -4.41 6.27
N GLY A 165 4.73 -5.14 6.22
CA GLY A 165 3.44 -4.67 6.72
C GLY A 165 2.75 -3.61 5.85
N TYR A 166 3.23 -3.43 4.62
CA TYR A 166 2.58 -2.62 3.58
C TYR A 166 1.76 -3.48 2.62
N GLY A 167 0.99 -2.84 1.75
CA GLY A 167 0.16 -3.53 0.77
C GLY A 167 -1.06 -4.22 1.36
N VAL A 168 -1.51 -3.80 2.55
CA VAL A 168 -2.65 -4.41 3.23
C VAL A 168 -3.71 -3.37 3.54
N LEU A 169 -4.97 -3.72 3.26
CA LEU A 169 -6.16 -2.99 3.70
C LEU A 169 -6.95 -3.89 4.65
N ARG A 170 -7.17 -3.43 5.87
CA ARG A 170 -7.95 -4.11 6.90
C ARG A 170 -9.21 -3.31 7.20
N LEU A 171 -10.34 -4.00 7.16
CA LEU A 171 -11.64 -3.43 7.45
C LEU A 171 -12.33 -4.33 8.47
N SER A 172 -13.08 -3.74 9.40
CA SER A 172 -14.01 -4.50 10.24
C SER A 172 -15.38 -3.87 10.22
N MET A 173 -16.41 -4.71 10.27
CA MET A 173 -17.79 -4.27 10.35
C MET A 173 -18.63 -5.20 11.20
N THR A 174 -19.74 -4.70 11.72
CA THR A 174 -20.75 -5.53 12.38
C THR A 174 -21.58 -6.33 11.38
N ALA A 175 -22.28 -7.36 11.86
CA ALA A 175 -23.20 -8.16 11.05
C ALA A 175 -24.38 -7.36 10.49
N ASN A 176 -24.72 -6.21 11.09
CA ASN A 176 -25.71 -5.28 10.55
C ASN A 176 -25.11 -4.20 9.62
N GLY A 177 -23.85 -4.35 9.21
CA GLY A 177 -23.22 -3.54 8.17
C GLY A 177 -22.65 -2.20 8.61
N LEU A 178 -22.40 -2.00 9.91
CA LEU A 178 -21.78 -0.77 10.41
C LEU A 178 -20.25 -0.94 10.41
N LEU A 179 -19.55 -0.01 9.78
CA LEU A 179 -18.09 0.00 9.74
C LEU A 179 -17.54 0.31 11.14
N MET A 180 -16.63 -0.56 11.61
CA MET A 180 -16.02 -0.47 12.93
C MET A 180 -14.60 0.06 12.86
N GLN A 181 -13.79 -0.40 11.89
CA GLN A 181 -12.41 0.01 11.72
C GLN A 181 -12.00 0.05 10.25
N VAL A 182 -11.06 0.95 9.94
CA VAL A 182 -10.33 1.05 8.68
C VAL A 182 -8.86 1.20 8.99
N ASN A 183 -8.01 0.40 8.36
CA ASN A 183 -6.56 0.55 8.39
C ASN A 183 -6.02 0.24 6.99
N SER A 184 -5.42 1.22 6.34
CA SER A 184 -4.84 1.08 5.02
C SER A 184 -3.34 1.41 5.06
N ARG A 185 -2.55 0.45 4.60
CA ARG A 185 -1.11 0.61 4.31
C ARG A 185 -0.81 0.31 2.84
N LEU A 186 -1.75 0.64 1.96
CA LEU A 186 -1.57 0.50 0.52
C LEU A 186 -0.51 1.50 0.04
N ILE A 187 0.34 1.08 -0.88
CA ILE A 187 1.43 1.88 -1.44
C ILE A 187 1.12 2.24 -2.90
N PRO A 188 1.66 3.36 -3.42
CA PRO A 188 1.47 3.70 -4.83
C PRO A 188 2.16 2.67 -5.73
N ARG A 189 1.62 2.45 -6.93
CA ARG A 189 2.19 1.47 -7.87
C ARG A 189 3.31 2.13 -8.67
N TYR A 190 4.48 1.49 -8.69
CA TYR A 190 5.57 1.87 -9.57
C TYR A 190 6.05 0.72 -10.44
N ASN A 191 6.59 1.06 -11.61
CA ASN A 191 7.27 0.12 -12.48
C ASN A 191 8.67 -0.13 -11.93
N LEU A 192 8.82 -1.24 -11.21
CA LEU A 192 10.11 -1.69 -10.72
C LEU A 192 10.84 -2.50 -11.80
N PRO A 193 12.19 -2.54 -11.78
CA PRO A 193 12.95 -3.41 -12.66
C PRO A 193 12.53 -4.87 -12.48
N GLU A 194 12.23 -5.56 -13.58
CA GLU A 194 11.83 -6.98 -13.55
C GLU A 194 13.03 -7.92 -13.45
N GLN A 195 14.22 -7.44 -13.85
CA GLN A 195 15.45 -8.21 -13.83
C GLN A 195 16.27 -7.86 -12.59
N THR A 196 16.68 -8.88 -11.84
CA THR A 196 17.62 -8.72 -10.74
C THR A 196 19.04 -8.57 -11.31
N LEU A 197 19.86 -7.75 -10.66
CA LEU A 197 21.28 -7.62 -11.04
C LEU A 197 22.15 -8.64 -10.32
N LEU A 198 21.64 -9.19 -9.20
CA LEU A 198 22.30 -10.22 -8.44
C LEU A 198 21.64 -11.58 -8.70
N PRO A 199 22.43 -12.62 -8.99
CA PRO A 199 21.88 -13.96 -9.12
C PRO A 199 21.51 -14.51 -7.73
N ALA A 200 20.39 -15.23 -7.69
CA ALA A 200 19.87 -15.87 -6.48
C ALA A 200 20.90 -16.75 -5.74
N SER A 201 21.83 -17.36 -6.47
CA SER A 201 22.89 -18.22 -5.92
C SER A 201 23.90 -17.46 -5.05
N GLU A 202 24.10 -16.17 -5.27
CA GLU A 202 25.08 -15.36 -4.53
C GLU A 202 24.48 -14.73 -3.25
N ILE A 203 23.15 -14.69 -3.14
CA ILE A 203 22.47 -13.99 -2.05
C ILE A 203 22.72 -14.65 -0.70
N ILE A 204 22.72 -15.99 -0.64
CA ILE A 204 23.00 -16.72 0.60
C ILE A 204 24.42 -16.38 1.07
N ASP A 205 25.39 -16.37 0.17
CA ASP A 205 26.79 -16.09 0.53
C ASP A 205 26.98 -14.65 1.01
N LYS A 206 26.20 -13.71 0.46
CA LYS A 206 26.19 -12.31 0.92
C LYS A 206 25.59 -12.12 2.32
N ILE A 207 24.74 -13.02 2.81
CA ILE A 207 24.13 -12.82 4.12
C ILE A 207 24.86 -13.50 5.27
N LEU A 208 25.70 -14.50 4.98
CA LEU A 208 26.42 -15.26 5.99
C LEU A 208 27.49 -14.41 6.68
N GLY A 209 27.64 -14.60 7.99
CA GLY A 209 28.63 -13.87 8.80
C GLY A 209 28.31 -12.38 9.03
N ASN A 210 27.27 -11.84 8.38
CA ASN A 210 26.81 -10.47 8.60
C ASN A 210 25.88 -10.40 9.83
N GLU A 211 26.01 -9.33 10.59
CA GLU A 211 25.17 -9.04 11.74
C GLU A 211 23.90 -8.30 11.32
N TYR A 212 22.73 -8.77 11.75
CA TYR A 212 21.44 -8.15 11.48
C TYR A 212 20.76 -7.75 12.78
N GLN A 213 20.31 -6.49 12.82
CA GLN A 213 19.54 -5.95 13.93
C GLN A 213 18.05 -6.13 13.65
N ILE A 214 17.35 -6.81 14.55
CA ILE A 214 15.92 -7.05 14.48
C ILE A 214 15.25 -6.29 15.63
N SER A 215 14.26 -5.48 15.30
CA SER A 215 13.40 -4.86 16.31
C SER A 215 12.21 -5.77 16.60
N LEU A 216 12.06 -6.16 17.86
CA LEU A 216 10.92 -6.94 18.33
C LEU A 216 9.73 -6.01 18.68
N PRO A 217 8.48 -6.52 18.70
CA PRO A 217 7.31 -5.71 19.00
C PRO A 217 7.35 -4.99 20.37
N ASN A 218 8.10 -5.52 21.33
CA ASN A 218 8.32 -4.91 22.64
C ASN A 218 9.41 -3.81 22.66
N GLY A 219 9.96 -3.45 21.49
CA GLY A 219 11.03 -2.46 21.34
C GLY A 219 12.44 -2.99 21.60
N GLN A 220 12.59 -4.25 22.02
CA GLN A 220 13.91 -4.86 22.19
C GLN A 220 14.58 -5.06 20.83
N ARG A 221 15.89 -4.79 20.77
CA ARG A 221 16.73 -5.11 19.62
C ARG A 221 17.45 -6.44 19.84
N LEU A 222 17.37 -7.33 18.86
CA LEU A 222 18.09 -8.59 18.82
C LEU A 222 19.08 -8.54 17.68
N SER A 223 20.32 -8.94 17.95
CA SER A 223 21.32 -9.19 16.92
C SER A 223 21.31 -10.66 16.52
N ILE A 224 21.29 -10.94 15.21
CA ILE A 224 21.46 -12.29 14.66
C ILE A 224 22.63 -12.29 13.67
N THR A 225 23.39 -13.38 13.65
CA THR A 225 24.45 -13.61 12.66
C THR A 225 24.26 -15.01 12.10
N PRO A 226 23.80 -15.17 10.84
CA PRO A 226 23.63 -16.48 10.21
C PRO A 226 24.96 -17.23 10.15
N GLY A 227 25.02 -18.41 10.79
CA GLY A 227 26.29 -19.13 11.02
C GLY A 227 26.74 -20.04 9.87
N GLY A 228 25.81 -20.52 9.02
CA GLY A 228 26.12 -21.45 7.94
C GLY A 228 25.06 -21.50 6.84
N LYS A 229 25.45 -21.96 5.64
CA LYS A 229 24.57 -22.07 4.46
C LYS A 229 23.35 -22.97 4.72
N ASP A 230 23.52 -24.00 5.57
CA ASP A 230 22.48 -24.95 5.96
C ASP A 230 21.38 -24.33 6.84
N GLU A 231 21.61 -23.11 7.36
CA GLU A 231 20.62 -22.34 8.13
C GLU A 231 19.87 -21.33 7.29
N ALA A 232 20.23 -21.16 6.00
CA ALA A 232 19.69 -20.15 5.12
C ALA A 232 18.90 -20.79 3.95
N SER A 233 17.71 -20.27 3.68
CA SER A 233 16.85 -20.72 2.58
C SER A 233 16.27 -19.50 1.86
N LEU A 234 16.62 -19.34 0.58
CA LEU A 234 16.02 -18.34 -0.28
C LEU A 234 14.53 -18.67 -0.52
N LYS A 235 13.64 -17.71 -0.27
CA LYS A 235 12.19 -17.86 -0.45
C LYS A 235 11.69 -17.31 -1.77
N GLY A 236 12.30 -16.23 -2.26
CA GLY A 236 11.91 -15.60 -3.52
C GLY A 236 12.12 -14.10 -3.49
N LEU A 237 11.46 -13.42 -4.44
CA LEU A 237 11.45 -11.96 -4.56
C LEU A 237 10.18 -11.38 -3.94
N VAL A 238 10.31 -10.19 -3.36
CA VAL A 238 9.22 -9.39 -2.79
C VAL A 238 9.43 -7.93 -3.10
N ILE A 239 8.34 -7.16 -3.01
CA ILE A 239 8.41 -5.71 -2.91
C ILE A 239 8.60 -5.35 -1.44
N TYR A 240 9.66 -4.60 -1.14
CA TYR A 240 10.01 -4.21 0.22
C TYR A 240 10.01 -2.69 0.38
N PRO A 241 8.90 -2.10 0.88
CA PRO A 241 8.84 -0.69 1.20
C PRO A 241 9.61 -0.40 2.50
N LYS A 242 10.59 0.49 2.45
CA LYS A 242 11.46 0.87 3.56
C LYS A 242 11.26 2.36 3.87
N PRO A 243 10.70 2.71 5.04
CA PRO A 243 10.60 4.09 5.47
C PRO A 243 11.98 4.73 5.65
N ALA A 244 12.16 5.93 5.12
CA ALA A 244 13.37 6.75 5.24
C ALA A 244 12.95 8.20 5.55
N GLY A 245 12.74 8.49 6.84
CA GLY A 245 12.17 9.77 7.26
C GLY A 245 10.72 9.94 6.78
N GLN A 246 10.45 10.96 5.98
CA GLN A 246 9.13 11.22 5.37
C GLN A 246 8.95 10.59 3.98
N ARG A 247 9.86 9.71 3.59
CA ARG A 247 9.84 9.01 2.31
C ARG A 247 9.68 7.51 2.51
N LEU A 248 9.16 6.85 1.49
CA LEU A 248 9.09 5.41 1.39
C LEU A 248 9.90 4.99 0.17
N ALA A 249 11.05 4.36 0.40
CA ALA A 249 11.83 3.76 -0.68
C ALA A 249 11.23 2.38 -0.98
N ILE A 250 10.92 2.11 -2.25
CA ILE A 250 10.30 0.86 -2.68
C ILE A 250 11.36 0.03 -3.40
N HIS A 251 11.72 -1.09 -2.79
CA HIS A 251 12.78 -1.98 -3.26
C HIS A 251 12.19 -3.26 -3.86
N LEU A 252 12.90 -3.83 -4.84
CA LEU A 252 12.78 -5.25 -5.17
C LEU A 252 13.81 -6.01 -4.32
N ALA A 253 13.36 -6.96 -3.51
CA ALA A 253 14.21 -7.62 -2.53
C ALA A 253 14.10 -9.14 -2.58
N TYR A 254 15.22 -9.81 -2.37
CA TYR A 254 15.24 -11.21 -2.01
C TYR A 254 14.86 -11.39 -0.54
N VAL A 255 14.04 -12.40 -0.28
CA VAL A 255 13.73 -12.86 1.08
C VAL A 255 14.52 -14.12 1.36
N VAL A 256 15.40 -14.05 2.36
CA VAL A 256 16.14 -15.22 2.84
C VAL A 256 15.67 -15.55 4.25
N ARG A 257 15.11 -16.74 4.41
CA ARG A 257 14.80 -17.28 5.73
C ARG A 257 16.08 -17.81 6.36
N VAL A 258 16.40 -17.36 7.57
CA VAL A 258 17.56 -17.80 8.34
C VAL A 258 17.14 -18.41 9.67
N GLY A 259 17.85 -19.45 10.13
CA GLY A 259 17.69 -20.09 11.43
C GLY A 259 17.01 -21.47 11.39
N LYS A 260 17.48 -22.39 12.25
CA LYS A 260 17.01 -23.79 12.36
C LYS A 260 15.84 -24.02 13.32
N GLY A 261 15.53 -23.05 14.20
CA GLY A 261 14.47 -23.16 15.21
C GLY A 261 13.58 -21.92 15.22
N LYS A 262 14.04 -20.86 15.89
CA LYS A 262 13.53 -19.51 15.61
C LYS A 262 14.06 -19.10 14.25
N SER A 263 13.17 -18.68 13.37
CA SER A 263 13.55 -18.21 12.04
C SER A 263 13.21 -16.76 11.84
N TRP A 264 14.00 -16.13 10.99
CA TRP A 264 13.89 -14.73 10.63
C TRP A 264 13.97 -14.60 9.12
N SER A 265 13.27 -13.61 8.58
CA SER A 265 13.40 -13.21 7.18
C SER A 265 14.35 -12.03 7.09
N VAL A 266 15.46 -12.22 6.38
CA VAL A 266 16.40 -11.17 5.98
C VAL A 266 16.02 -10.71 4.57
N PHE A 267 16.00 -9.39 4.37
CA PHE A 267 15.66 -8.76 3.10
C PHE A 267 16.91 -8.14 2.49
N VAL A 268 17.28 -8.58 1.29
CA VAL A 268 18.44 -8.09 0.55
C VAL A 268 17.97 -7.49 -0.76
N ASP A 269 18.38 -6.27 -1.05
CA ASP A 269 18.06 -5.60 -2.30
C ASP A 269 18.55 -6.43 -3.50
N ALA A 270 17.65 -6.76 -4.43
CA ALA A 270 17.94 -7.64 -5.55
C ALA A 270 18.76 -6.96 -6.67
N LEU A 271 18.94 -5.65 -6.60
CA LEU A 271 19.72 -4.86 -7.55
C LEU A 271 21.06 -4.44 -6.95
N THR A 272 21.07 -3.95 -5.72
CA THR A 272 22.30 -3.42 -5.08
C THR A 272 22.99 -4.44 -4.19
N GLY A 273 22.26 -5.41 -3.65
CA GLY A 273 22.76 -6.33 -2.63
C GLY A 273 22.85 -5.72 -1.24
N GLU A 274 22.31 -4.52 -1.05
CA GLU A 274 22.21 -3.87 0.25
C GLU A 274 21.29 -4.67 1.17
N ASN A 275 21.65 -4.76 2.44
CA ASN A 275 20.76 -5.26 3.48
C ASN A 275 19.65 -4.23 3.78
N LEU A 276 18.41 -4.61 3.53
CA LEU A 276 17.26 -3.74 3.75
C LEU A 276 16.72 -3.84 5.18
N GLY A 277 16.85 -5.01 5.81
CA GLY A 277 16.39 -5.26 7.17
C GLY A 277 16.15 -6.74 7.45
N ALA A 278 15.70 -7.04 8.66
CA ALA A 278 15.31 -8.38 9.08
C ALA A 278 14.10 -8.36 10.01
N LYS A 279 13.25 -9.38 9.94
CA LYS A 279 12.07 -9.53 10.81
C LYS A 279 11.90 -10.96 11.31
N PRO A 280 11.31 -11.18 12.50
CA PRO A 280 10.96 -12.53 12.94
C PRO A 280 9.82 -13.10 12.08
N ASP A 281 9.87 -14.41 11.81
CA ASP A 281 8.81 -15.11 11.04
C ASP A 281 7.62 -15.55 11.90
N PHE A 282 7.68 -15.34 13.21
CA PHE A 282 6.70 -15.81 14.17
C PHE A 282 5.87 -14.64 14.70
N ASN A 283 4.58 -14.91 14.87
CA ASN A 283 3.65 -13.98 15.52
C ASN A 283 3.84 -14.11 17.03
N TYR A 284 4.08 -12.98 17.70
CA TYR A 284 4.08 -12.87 19.18
C TYR A 284 2.66 -12.80 19.73
#